data_AF-K9TT51-F1
#
_entry.id   AF-K9TT51-F1
#
_cell.length_a   1.000
_cell.length_b   1.000
_cell.length_c   1.000
_cell.angle_alpha   90.00
_cell.angle_beta   90.00
_cell.angle_gamma   90.00
#
_symmetry.space_group_name_H-M   'P 1'
#
loop_
_entity.id
_entity.type
_entity.pdbx_description
1 polymer ?
#
loop_
_entity_poly.entity_id
_entity_poly.type
_entity_poly.pdbx_seq_one_letter_code
_entity_poly.pdbx_strand_id
1 'polypeptide(L)'
;MNTSTTNPAAIASNKNSLKSRDINERIRQRDRLIVENALAQGCDYWQMFKAMPKETFKAWLESQGKTLAEAKKFIRLFETFRDFAIEKIERISLTTLFALTQKRYQQLISKLWGLPAVNEKQVSELMVEERKKQQQDSAPQRDASGLINLPSGGRAFQFPLLHDDETIARLLQVLQYWGLTPRQLLIEAIATLHSKLEVVSRNRQAFEAIAV
;
A
#
# COMPACT_ATOMS: atom_id res chain seq x y z
N MET A 1 -35.23 33.71 53.60
CA MET A 1 -33.79 33.65 53.27
C MET A 1 -33.48 32.25 52.78
N ASN A 2 -33.38 32.05 51.46
CA ASN A 2 -33.06 30.75 50.87
C ASN A 2 -31.58 30.73 50.51
N THR A 3 -30.79 29.97 51.26
CA THR A 3 -29.39 29.68 50.95
C THR A 3 -29.33 28.44 50.06
N SER A 4 -29.07 28.65 48.77
CA SER A 4 -28.79 27.59 47.80
C SER A 4 -27.46 26.91 48.15
N THR A 5 -27.53 25.68 48.67
CA THR A 5 -26.38 24.82 48.93
C THR A 5 -25.88 24.25 47.59
N THR A 6 -24.90 24.91 46.98
CA THR A 6 -24.24 24.42 45.76
C THR A 6 -23.32 23.25 46.10
N ASN A 7 -23.68 22.06 45.60
CA ASN A 7 -22.93 20.82 45.82
C ASN A 7 -21.55 20.88 45.11
N PRO A 8 -20.43 20.89 45.85
CA PRO A 8 -19.08 21.09 45.30
C PRO A 8 -18.64 19.99 44.33
N ALA A 9 -19.18 18.76 44.46
CA ALA A 9 -18.88 17.65 43.55
C ALA A 9 -19.45 17.87 42.13
N ALA A 10 -20.63 18.48 42.03
CA ALA A 10 -21.24 18.82 40.73
C ALA A 10 -20.47 19.93 40.00
N ILE A 11 -19.92 20.89 40.76
CA ILE A 11 -19.10 21.98 40.21
C ILE A 11 -17.73 21.46 39.73
N ALA A 12 -17.11 20.54 40.47
CA ALA A 12 -15.84 19.93 40.09
C ALA A 12 -15.96 19.05 38.82
N SER A 13 -17.01 18.23 38.72
CA SER A 13 -17.30 17.44 37.51
C SER A 13 -17.54 18.31 36.27
N ASN A 14 -18.26 19.42 36.41
CA ASN A 14 -18.52 20.35 35.29
C ASN A 14 -17.23 21.08 34.84
N LYS A 15 -16.40 21.53 35.80
CA LYS A 15 -15.09 22.14 35.49
C LYS A 15 -14.15 21.18 34.75
N ASN A 16 -14.16 19.90 35.09
CA ASN A 16 -13.35 18.88 34.40
C ASN A 16 -13.87 18.59 32.98
N SER A 17 -15.19 18.57 32.75
CA SER A 17 -15.74 18.39 31.40
C SER A 17 -15.49 19.59 30.49
N LEU A 18 -15.55 20.82 31.04
CA LEU A 18 -15.24 22.06 30.31
C LEU A 18 -13.75 22.11 29.91
N LYS A 19 -12.84 21.78 30.82
CA LYS A 19 -11.40 21.68 30.51
C LYS A 19 -11.09 20.61 29.46
N SER A 20 -11.75 19.46 29.53
CA SER A 20 -11.58 18.39 28.53
C SER A 20 -12.07 18.81 27.14
N ARG A 21 -13.19 19.54 27.06
CA ARG A 21 -13.67 20.11 25.78
C ARG A 21 -12.69 21.11 25.18
N ASP A 22 -12.13 22.00 26.01
CA ASP A 22 -11.13 22.99 25.57
C ASP A 22 -9.85 22.33 25.02
N ILE A 23 -9.35 21.29 25.70
CA ILE A 23 -8.17 20.53 25.24
C ILE A 23 -8.45 19.86 23.88
N ASN A 24 -9.60 19.20 23.73
CA ASN A 24 -9.94 18.51 22.48
C ASN A 24 -10.07 19.49 21.31
N GLU A 25 -10.62 20.68 21.55
CA GLU A 25 -10.75 21.69 20.50
C GLU A 25 -9.39 22.26 20.08
N ARG A 26 -8.48 22.49 21.04
CA ARG A 26 -7.10 22.88 20.74
C ARG A 26 -6.34 21.82 19.94
N ILE A 27 -6.53 20.54 20.25
CA ILE A 27 -5.94 19.44 19.48
C ILE A 27 -6.48 19.46 18.05
N ARG A 28 -7.79 19.60 17.87
CA ARG A 28 -8.41 19.68 16.53
C ARG A 28 -7.89 20.84 15.71
N GLN A 29 -7.79 22.04 16.30
CA GLN A 29 -7.24 23.21 15.63
C GLN A 29 -5.78 23.00 15.20
N ARG A 30 -4.97 22.39 16.08
CA ARG A 30 -3.59 22.04 15.74
C ARG A 30 -3.53 21.05 14.58
N ASP A 31 -4.33 20.00 14.62
CA ASP A 31 -4.32 18.97 13.58
C ASP A 31 -4.82 19.53 12.24
N ARG A 32 -5.84 20.40 12.25
CA ARG A 32 -6.28 21.18 11.08
C ARG A 32 -5.13 21.99 10.48
N LEU A 33 -4.44 22.78 11.30
CA LEU A 33 -3.31 23.60 10.86
C LEU A 33 -2.17 22.77 10.24
N ILE A 34 -1.91 21.58 10.79
CA ILE A 34 -0.90 20.65 10.23
C ILE A 34 -1.29 20.21 8.82
N VAL A 35 -2.57 19.87 8.60
CA VAL A 35 -3.08 19.47 7.28
C VAL A 35 -3.04 20.65 6.30
N GLU A 36 -3.51 21.83 6.71
CA GLU A 36 -3.49 23.05 5.91
C GLU A 36 -2.06 23.40 5.47
N ASN A 37 -1.11 23.41 6.41
CA ASN A 37 0.30 23.70 6.12
C ASN A 37 0.91 22.68 5.15
N ALA A 38 0.57 21.40 5.29
CA ALA A 38 1.07 20.37 4.38
C ALA A 38 0.50 20.53 2.96
N LEU A 39 -0.77 20.92 2.82
CA LEU A 39 -1.38 21.19 1.52
C LEU A 39 -0.80 22.46 0.88
N ALA A 40 -0.59 23.51 1.66
CA ALA A 40 0.05 24.75 1.20
C ALA A 40 1.48 24.46 0.71
N GLN A 41 2.28 23.73 1.50
CA GLN A 41 3.62 23.31 1.11
C GLN A 41 3.61 22.46 -0.18
N GLY A 42 2.63 21.56 -0.32
CA GLY A 42 2.44 20.79 -1.54
C GLY A 42 2.10 21.65 -2.76
N CYS A 43 1.27 22.68 -2.58
CA CYS A 43 0.93 23.67 -3.60
C CYS A 43 2.17 24.43 -4.07
N ASP A 44 2.97 24.96 -3.13
CA ASP A 44 4.19 25.72 -3.43
C ASP A 44 5.18 24.86 -4.22
N TYR A 45 5.42 23.62 -3.77
CA TYR A 45 6.28 22.67 -4.47
C TYR A 45 5.74 22.32 -5.86
N TRP A 46 4.42 22.17 -6.01
CA TRP A 46 3.80 21.89 -7.30
C TRP A 46 3.95 23.05 -8.27
N GLN A 47 3.72 24.29 -7.82
CA GLN A 47 3.90 25.50 -8.63
C GLN A 47 5.35 25.65 -9.08
N MET A 48 6.32 25.50 -8.16
CA MET A 48 7.74 25.57 -8.48
C MET A 48 8.14 24.47 -9.47
N PHE A 49 7.70 23.23 -9.24
CA PHE A 49 7.94 22.10 -10.15
C PHE A 49 7.39 22.34 -11.57
N LYS A 50 6.31 23.11 -11.71
CA LYS A 50 5.74 23.50 -13.01
C LYS A 50 6.47 24.69 -13.65
N ALA A 51 6.97 25.62 -12.84
CA ALA A 51 7.56 26.86 -13.32
C ALA A 51 9.03 26.71 -13.76
N MET A 52 9.76 25.71 -13.25
CA MET A 52 11.20 25.56 -13.52
C MET A 52 11.59 24.16 -13.99
N PRO A 53 12.72 24.02 -14.71
CA PRO A 53 13.26 22.73 -15.08
C PRO A 53 13.58 21.86 -13.86
N LYS A 54 13.51 20.54 -14.03
CA LYS A 54 13.70 19.56 -12.95
C LYS A 54 15.01 19.74 -12.16
N GLU A 55 16.13 20.03 -12.83
CA GLU A 55 17.42 20.22 -12.17
C GLU A 55 17.47 21.50 -11.33
N THR A 56 16.89 22.59 -11.84
CA THR A 56 16.73 23.85 -11.09
C THR A 56 15.83 23.66 -9.87
N PHE A 57 14.74 22.91 -10.01
CA PHE A 57 13.86 22.57 -8.90
C PHE A 57 14.58 21.74 -7.83
N LYS A 58 15.40 20.79 -8.24
CA LYS A 58 16.20 19.98 -7.33
C LYS A 58 17.20 20.84 -6.55
N ALA A 59 17.93 21.74 -7.22
CA ALA A 59 18.85 22.67 -6.56
C ALA A 59 18.13 23.62 -5.59
N TRP A 60 16.95 24.10 -5.96
CA TRP A 60 16.11 24.91 -5.08
C TRP A 60 15.64 24.16 -3.82
N LEU A 61 15.29 22.88 -3.93
CA LEU A 61 14.96 22.05 -2.77
C LEU A 61 16.18 21.84 -1.86
N GLU A 62 17.34 21.57 -2.45
CA GLU A 62 18.59 21.35 -1.71
C GLU A 62 19.00 22.60 -0.91
N SER A 63 18.79 23.81 -1.44
CA SER A 63 19.04 25.05 -0.69
C SER A 63 18.11 25.25 0.51
N GLN A 64 16.97 24.57 0.54
CA GLN A 64 16.03 24.52 1.67
C GLN A 64 16.25 23.29 2.58
N GLY A 65 17.30 22.50 2.33
CA GLY A 65 17.56 21.26 3.08
C GLY A 65 16.51 20.18 2.85
N LYS A 66 15.86 20.17 1.67
CA LYS A 66 14.82 19.20 1.28
C LYS A 66 15.27 18.35 0.12
N THR A 67 14.76 17.13 0.07
CA THR A 67 15.02 16.21 -1.05
C THR A 67 13.88 16.23 -2.06
N LEU A 68 14.18 15.87 -3.31
CA LEU A 68 13.16 15.68 -4.35
C LEU A 68 12.12 14.62 -3.95
N ALA A 69 12.54 13.59 -3.22
CA ALA A 69 11.64 12.52 -2.77
C ALA A 69 10.61 13.03 -1.75
N GLU A 70 11.03 13.90 -0.81
CA GLU A 70 10.13 14.54 0.13
C GLU A 70 9.16 15.48 -0.58
N ALA A 71 9.65 16.38 -1.43
CA ALA A 71 8.80 17.31 -2.17
C ALA A 71 7.74 16.57 -2.99
N LYS A 72 8.10 15.47 -3.66
CA LYS A 72 7.17 14.62 -4.41
C LYS A 72 6.07 13.97 -3.56
N LYS A 73 6.25 13.81 -2.24
CA LYS A 73 5.18 13.32 -1.34
C LYS A 73 4.14 14.42 -1.14
N PHE A 74 4.58 15.65 -0.85
CA PHE A 74 3.71 16.80 -0.65
C PHE A 74 3.02 17.23 -1.94
N ILE A 75 3.70 17.19 -3.08
CA ILE A 75 3.09 17.43 -4.40
C ILE A 75 1.94 16.46 -4.63
N ARG A 76 2.16 15.15 -4.40
CA ARG A 76 1.10 14.13 -4.54
C ARG A 76 -0.06 14.35 -3.57
N LEU A 77 0.23 14.76 -2.34
CA LEU A 77 -0.79 15.10 -1.36
C LEU A 77 -1.67 16.24 -1.89
N PHE A 78 -1.06 17.34 -2.32
CA PHE A 78 -1.77 18.47 -2.92
C PHE A 78 -2.58 18.04 -4.15
N GLU A 79 -1.97 17.36 -5.12
CA GLU A 79 -2.69 16.92 -6.32
C GLU A 79 -3.90 16.02 -6.01
N THR A 80 -3.83 15.19 -4.96
CA THR A 80 -4.93 14.30 -4.56
C THR A 80 -6.06 15.06 -3.86
N PHE A 81 -5.72 16.06 -3.04
CA PHE A 81 -6.67 16.72 -2.13
C PHE A 81 -6.95 18.20 -2.44
N ARG A 82 -6.37 18.78 -3.49
CA ARG A 82 -6.53 20.21 -3.86
C ARG A 82 -7.99 20.65 -4.03
N ASP A 83 -8.84 19.71 -4.43
CA ASP A 83 -10.26 19.94 -4.73
C ASP A 83 -11.16 19.58 -3.53
N PHE A 84 -10.59 19.13 -2.40
CA PHE A 84 -11.32 18.91 -1.16
C PHE A 84 -11.39 20.19 -0.34
N ALA A 85 -12.57 20.48 0.22
CA ALA A 85 -12.68 21.45 1.30
C ALA A 85 -11.93 20.93 2.55
N ILE A 86 -11.19 21.82 3.23
CA ILE A 86 -10.37 21.43 4.38
C ILE A 86 -11.21 20.81 5.48
N GLU A 87 -12.44 21.31 5.69
CA GLU A 87 -13.40 20.82 6.69
C GLU A 87 -13.75 19.33 6.50
N LYS A 88 -13.61 18.81 5.27
CA LYS A 88 -13.85 17.38 4.99
C LYS A 88 -12.71 16.48 5.45
N ILE A 89 -11.49 16.98 5.49
CA ILE A 89 -10.26 16.21 5.67
C ILE A 89 -9.45 16.60 6.91
N GLU A 90 -9.77 17.71 7.58
CA GLU A 90 -9.09 18.19 8.80
C GLU A 90 -9.14 17.19 9.97
N ARG A 91 -10.08 16.25 9.93
CA ARG A 91 -10.27 15.20 10.96
C ARG A 91 -9.54 13.89 10.62
N ILE A 92 -8.73 13.90 9.58
CA ILE A 92 -7.91 12.78 9.12
C ILE A 92 -6.45 13.14 9.43
N SER A 93 -5.71 12.20 10.01
CA SER A 93 -4.30 12.42 10.31
C SER A 93 -3.49 12.61 9.03
N LEU A 94 -2.48 13.47 9.08
CA LEU A 94 -1.60 13.73 7.94
C LEU A 94 -0.93 12.43 7.42
N THR A 95 -0.60 11.51 8.33
CA THR A 95 -0.06 10.19 8.00
C THR A 95 -1.04 9.39 7.14
N THR A 96 -2.32 9.38 7.50
CA THR A 96 -3.37 8.69 6.75
C THR A 96 -3.61 9.37 5.42
N LEU A 97 -3.64 10.71 5.36
CA LEU A 97 -3.75 11.44 4.09
C LEU A 97 -2.59 11.09 3.13
N PHE A 98 -1.35 11.01 3.61
CA PHE A 98 -0.23 10.55 2.79
C PHE A 98 -0.41 9.11 2.31
N ALA A 99 -0.90 8.21 3.17
CA ALA A 99 -1.16 6.83 2.78
C ALA A 99 -2.21 6.75 1.67
N LEU A 100 -3.25 7.57 1.73
CA LEU A 100 -4.31 7.65 0.74
C LEU A 100 -3.85 8.08 -0.66
N THR A 101 -2.74 8.83 -0.77
CA THR A 101 -2.16 9.20 -2.08
C THR A 101 -1.62 8.00 -2.88
N GLN A 102 -1.46 6.83 -2.24
CA GLN A 102 -0.95 5.63 -2.90
C GLN A 102 -1.95 5.09 -3.93
N LYS A 103 -1.43 4.57 -5.06
CA LYS A 103 -2.26 4.05 -6.17
C LYS A 103 -3.34 3.05 -5.72
N ARG A 104 -3.02 2.21 -4.74
CA ARG A 104 -3.94 1.20 -4.20
C ARG A 104 -5.19 1.78 -3.51
N TYR A 105 -5.22 3.06 -3.15
CA TYR A 105 -6.38 3.68 -2.50
C TYR A 105 -7.09 4.71 -3.40
N GLN A 106 -6.76 4.77 -4.69
CA GLN A 106 -7.37 5.74 -5.63
C GLN A 106 -8.90 5.58 -5.72
N GLN A 107 -9.41 4.35 -5.72
CA GLN A 107 -10.87 4.10 -5.70
C GLN A 107 -11.53 4.59 -4.42
N LEU A 108 -10.80 4.57 -3.29
CA LEU A 108 -11.29 5.05 -2.02
C LEU A 108 -11.38 6.58 -2.00
N ILE A 109 -10.41 7.29 -2.61
CA ILE A 109 -10.47 8.76 -2.76
C ILE A 109 -11.76 9.19 -3.45
N SER A 110 -12.17 8.52 -4.53
CA SER A 110 -13.42 8.81 -5.23
C SER A 110 -14.66 8.61 -4.36
N LYS A 111 -14.64 7.64 -3.44
CA LYS A 111 -15.73 7.43 -2.47
C LYS A 111 -15.77 8.51 -1.41
N LEU A 112 -14.60 8.96 -0.93
CA LEU A 112 -14.50 10.02 0.08
C LEU A 112 -15.08 11.35 -0.41
N TRP A 113 -14.98 11.64 -1.71
CA TRP A 113 -15.59 12.82 -2.33
C TRP A 113 -17.10 12.94 -2.06
N GLY A 114 -17.81 11.81 -2.13
CA GLY A 114 -19.27 11.74 -1.97
C GLY A 114 -19.74 11.87 -0.53
N LEU A 115 -18.84 11.85 0.46
CA LEU A 115 -19.20 11.93 1.88
C LEU A 115 -19.18 13.38 2.38
N PRO A 116 -20.09 13.76 3.31
CA PRO A 116 -20.22 15.13 3.80
C PRO A 116 -19.07 15.55 4.74
N ALA A 117 -18.65 14.68 5.66
CA ALA A 117 -17.47 14.84 6.50
C ALA A 117 -16.95 13.47 6.90
N VAL A 118 -15.63 13.26 6.84
CA VAL A 118 -15.04 11.95 7.13
C VAL A 118 -14.08 12.08 8.31
N ASN A 119 -14.11 11.10 9.21
CA ASN A 119 -13.17 11.03 10.33
C ASN A 119 -12.14 9.92 10.13
N GLU A 120 -11.04 9.99 10.89
CA GLU A 120 -9.95 9.01 10.85
C GLU A 120 -10.43 7.55 10.94
N LYS A 121 -11.39 7.27 11.83
CA LYS A 121 -11.89 5.92 12.06
C LYS A 121 -12.57 5.34 10.81
N GLN A 122 -13.45 6.13 10.18
CA GLN A 122 -14.15 5.75 8.96
C GLN A 122 -13.17 5.51 7.81
N VAL A 123 -12.19 6.39 7.63
CA VAL A 123 -11.16 6.22 6.59
C VAL A 123 -10.35 4.95 6.84
N SER A 124 -9.94 4.71 8.08
CA SER A 124 -9.15 3.53 8.45
C SER A 124 -9.92 2.23 8.18
N GLU A 125 -11.21 2.17 8.52
CA GLU A 125 -12.09 1.04 8.23
C GLU A 125 -12.21 0.80 6.72
N LEU A 126 -12.47 1.84 5.93
CA LEU A 126 -12.52 1.74 4.47
C LEU A 126 -11.17 1.27 3.89
N MET A 127 -10.04 1.76 4.41
CA MET A 127 -8.72 1.30 3.98
C MET A 127 -8.48 -0.17 4.31
N VAL A 128 -8.99 -0.67 5.44
CA VAL A 128 -8.94 -2.10 5.79
C VAL A 128 -9.77 -2.91 4.80
N GLU A 129 -10.98 -2.47 4.47
CA GLU A 129 -11.84 -3.13 3.50
C GLU A 129 -11.21 -3.19 2.11
N GLU A 130 -10.65 -2.09 1.62
CA GLU A 130 -9.95 -2.06 0.33
C GLU A 130 -8.72 -2.96 0.32
N ARG A 131 -7.96 -3.04 1.43
CA ARG A 131 -6.86 -4.01 1.56
C ARG A 131 -7.36 -5.46 1.49
N LYS A 132 -8.49 -5.77 2.13
CA LYS A 132 -9.09 -7.11 2.09
C LYS A 132 -9.59 -7.47 0.69
N LYS A 133 -10.23 -6.53 -0.01
CA LYS A 133 -10.67 -6.73 -1.40
C LYS A 133 -9.49 -7.01 -2.32
N GLN A 134 -8.41 -6.23 -2.21
CA GLN A 134 -7.20 -6.48 -2.99
C GLN A 134 -6.58 -7.85 -2.70
N GLN A 135 -6.67 -8.34 -1.47
CA GLN A 135 -6.23 -9.69 -1.11
C GLN A 135 -7.17 -10.79 -1.62
N GLN A 136 -8.46 -10.50 -1.78
CA GLN A 136 -9.46 -11.43 -2.35
C GLN A 136 -9.43 -11.45 -3.88
N ASP A 137 -9.19 -10.31 -4.52
CA ASP A 137 -9.00 -10.17 -5.97
C ASP A 137 -7.60 -10.65 -6.40
N SER A 138 -6.67 -10.81 -5.46
CA SER A 138 -5.48 -11.65 -5.61
C SER A 138 -5.73 -13.07 -5.11
N ALA A 139 -6.87 -13.66 -5.50
CA ALA A 139 -6.90 -15.09 -5.77
C ALA A 139 -5.66 -15.41 -6.63
N PRO A 140 -4.90 -16.48 -6.31
CA PRO A 140 -3.62 -16.73 -6.93
C PRO A 140 -3.81 -16.72 -8.44
N GLN A 141 -3.27 -15.70 -9.11
CA GLN A 141 -3.10 -15.75 -10.55
C GLN A 141 -2.26 -17.00 -10.80
N ARG A 142 -2.95 -18.07 -11.19
CA ARG A 142 -2.36 -19.08 -12.05
C ARG A 142 -1.67 -18.31 -13.17
N ASP A 143 -0.38 -18.57 -13.33
CA ASP A 143 0.38 -18.25 -14.53
C ASP A 143 0.99 -16.83 -14.64
N ALA A 144 1.73 -16.38 -13.63
CA ALA A 144 2.94 -15.61 -13.94
C ALA A 144 4.03 -16.62 -14.33
N SER A 145 4.71 -16.45 -15.47
CA SER A 145 5.58 -17.48 -16.09
C SER A 145 6.85 -17.86 -15.29
N GLY A 146 6.91 -17.57 -13.98
CA GLY A 146 8.06 -17.75 -13.09
C GLY A 146 9.29 -16.93 -13.46
N LEU A 147 9.31 -16.27 -14.62
CA LEU A 147 10.51 -15.68 -15.19
C LEU A 147 10.74 -14.27 -14.64
N ILE A 148 11.90 -14.07 -14.01
CA ILE A 148 12.33 -12.79 -13.45
C ILE A 148 13.64 -12.33 -14.10
N ASN A 149 13.80 -11.01 -14.29
CA ASN A 149 15.05 -10.41 -14.75
C ASN A 149 15.94 -10.09 -13.55
N LEU A 150 17.21 -10.48 -13.61
CA LEU A 150 18.21 -10.20 -12.59
C LEU A 150 18.86 -8.83 -12.83
N PRO A 151 19.27 -8.09 -11.77
CA PRO A 151 20.02 -6.84 -11.91
C PRO A 151 21.33 -6.97 -12.71
N SER A 152 21.89 -8.18 -12.77
CA SER A 152 23.09 -8.52 -13.55
C SER A 152 22.84 -8.75 -15.04
N GLY A 153 21.60 -8.59 -15.53
CA GLY A 153 21.24 -8.79 -16.95
C GLY A 153 20.87 -10.22 -17.33
N GLY A 154 20.84 -11.15 -16.37
CA GLY A 154 20.38 -12.54 -16.57
C GLY A 154 18.87 -12.73 -16.37
N ARG A 155 18.39 -13.95 -16.67
CA ARG A 155 17.03 -14.40 -16.33
C ARG A 155 17.11 -15.48 -15.25
N ALA A 156 16.20 -15.44 -14.30
CA ALA A 156 16.00 -16.51 -13.32
C ALA A 156 14.55 -16.98 -13.36
N PHE A 157 14.31 -18.19 -12.89
CA PHE A 157 12.97 -18.74 -12.73
C PHE A 157 12.68 -18.87 -11.24
N GLN A 158 11.64 -18.18 -10.78
CA GLN A 158 11.12 -18.26 -9.42
C GLN A 158 9.96 -19.25 -9.39
N PHE A 159 10.12 -20.29 -8.59
CA PHE A 159 9.02 -21.19 -8.28
C PHE A 159 8.05 -20.52 -7.30
N PRO A 160 6.74 -20.69 -7.51
CA PRO A 160 5.76 -20.23 -6.54
C PRO A 160 5.97 -20.93 -5.20
N LEU A 161 5.55 -20.26 -4.12
CA LEU A 161 5.60 -20.83 -2.78
C LEU A 161 4.66 -22.04 -2.70
N LEU A 162 5.17 -23.13 -2.13
CA LEU A 162 4.36 -24.29 -1.77
C LEU A 162 3.69 -24.00 -0.43
N HIS A 163 2.36 -24.08 -0.41
CA HIS A 163 1.55 -23.86 0.79
C HIS A 163 0.84 -25.15 1.27
N ASP A 164 1.04 -26.26 0.56
CA ASP A 164 0.42 -27.54 0.85
C ASP A 164 1.36 -28.42 1.70
N ASP A 165 0.96 -28.69 2.94
CA ASP A 165 1.78 -29.40 3.93
C ASP A 165 2.11 -30.84 3.48
N GLU A 166 1.19 -31.51 2.78
CA GLU A 166 1.40 -32.87 2.27
C GLU A 166 2.48 -32.90 1.18
N THR A 167 2.41 -31.95 0.23
CA THR A 167 3.41 -31.79 -0.83
C THR A 167 4.78 -31.43 -0.23
N ILE A 168 4.82 -30.56 0.78
CA ILE A 168 6.07 -30.21 1.48
C ILE A 168 6.65 -31.45 2.17
N ALA A 169 5.83 -32.24 2.87
CA ALA A 169 6.28 -33.46 3.53
C ALA A 169 6.89 -34.46 2.54
N ARG A 170 6.24 -34.67 1.39
CA ARG A 170 6.75 -35.54 0.31
C ARG A 170 8.06 -35.01 -0.27
N LEU A 171 8.16 -33.70 -0.51
CA LEU A 171 9.39 -33.07 -0.98
C LEU A 171 10.54 -33.33 -0.01
N LEU A 172 10.32 -33.11 1.29
CA LEU A 172 11.34 -33.34 2.32
C LEU A 172 11.80 -34.81 2.38
N GLN A 173 10.87 -35.75 2.27
CA GLN A 173 11.21 -37.18 2.21
C GLN A 173 12.09 -37.52 1.01
N VAL A 174 11.76 -36.99 -0.17
CA VAL A 174 12.55 -37.21 -1.39
C VAL A 174 13.96 -36.63 -1.25
N LEU A 175 14.08 -35.40 -0.74
CA LEU A 175 15.38 -34.76 -0.53
C LEU A 175 16.24 -35.54 0.47
N GLN A 176 15.63 -36.01 1.57
CA GLN A 176 16.33 -36.79 2.60
C GLN A 176 16.76 -38.16 2.08
N TYR A 177 15.86 -38.88 1.38
CA TYR A 177 16.11 -40.23 0.91
C TYR A 177 17.22 -40.27 -0.16
N TRP A 178 17.18 -39.33 -1.11
CA TRP A 178 18.15 -39.27 -2.22
C TRP A 178 19.37 -38.39 -1.91
N GLY A 179 19.43 -37.74 -0.75
CA GLY A 179 20.52 -36.84 -0.36
C GLY A 179 20.65 -35.63 -1.29
N LEU A 180 19.54 -35.16 -1.88
CA LEU A 180 19.54 -34.09 -2.87
C LEU A 180 19.29 -32.73 -2.23
N THR A 181 19.88 -31.68 -2.82
CA THR A 181 19.44 -30.31 -2.59
C THR A 181 18.18 -30.00 -3.42
N PRO A 182 17.34 -29.05 -3.01
CA PRO A 182 16.17 -28.63 -3.80
C PRO A 182 16.51 -28.26 -5.25
N ARG A 183 17.69 -27.64 -5.46
CA ARG A 183 18.19 -27.29 -6.80
C ARG A 183 18.48 -28.52 -7.66
N GLN A 184 19.14 -29.54 -7.09
CA GLN A 184 19.45 -30.77 -7.83
C GLN A 184 18.18 -31.54 -8.19
N LEU A 185 17.26 -31.69 -7.22
CA LEU A 185 15.97 -32.31 -7.47
C LEU A 185 15.22 -31.62 -8.61
N LEU A 186 15.24 -30.29 -8.64
CA LEU A 186 14.60 -29.53 -9.71
C LEU A 186 15.26 -29.76 -11.07
N ILE A 187 16.59 -29.79 -11.14
CA ILE A 187 17.33 -30.07 -12.39
C ILE A 187 16.97 -31.46 -12.93
N GLU A 188 16.95 -32.47 -12.05
CA GLU A 188 16.61 -33.85 -12.43
C GLU A 188 15.15 -34.00 -12.85
N ALA A 189 14.23 -33.34 -12.14
CA ALA A 189 12.81 -33.32 -12.49
C ALA A 189 12.60 -32.69 -13.88
N ILE A 190 13.26 -31.57 -14.18
CA ILE A 190 13.21 -30.92 -15.49
C ILE A 190 13.75 -31.87 -16.58
N ALA A 191 14.90 -32.51 -16.36
CA ALA A 191 15.48 -33.44 -17.33
C ALA A 191 14.56 -34.63 -17.61
N THR A 192 13.95 -35.18 -16.56
CA THR A 192 13.01 -36.30 -16.65
C THR A 192 11.75 -35.91 -17.43
N LEU A 193 11.19 -34.72 -17.15
CA LEU A 193 10.01 -34.21 -17.87
C LEU A 193 10.32 -33.87 -19.33
N HIS A 194 11.50 -33.29 -19.60
CA HIS A 194 11.94 -33.00 -20.96
C HIS A 194 12.07 -34.26 -21.81
N SER A 195 12.67 -35.31 -21.26
CA SER A 195 12.77 -36.62 -21.94
C SER A 195 11.39 -37.18 -22.27
N LYS A 196 10.42 -37.10 -21.34
CA LYS A 196 9.03 -37.54 -21.60
C LYS A 196 8.37 -36.70 -22.70
N LEU A 197 8.59 -35.39 -22.73
CA LEU A 197 8.05 -34.50 -23.76
C LEU A 197 8.59 -34.84 -25.15
N GLU A 198 9.87 -35.17 -25.28
CA GLU A 198 10.46 -35.58 -26.56
C GLU A 198 9.82 -36.87 -27.09
N VAL A 199 9.60 -37.86 -26.22
CA VAL A 199 8.96 -39.13 -26.61
C VAL A 199 7.53 -38.88 -27.10
N VAL A 200 6.75 -38.07 -26.38
CA VAL A 200 5.39 -37.70 -26.77
C VAL A 200 5.37 -36.95 -28.10
N SER A 201 6.32 -36.03 -28.31
CA SER A 201 6.42 -35.24 -29.53
C SER A 201 6.74 -36.10 -30.75
N ARG A 202 7.67 -37.07 -30.61
CA ARG A 202 8.00 -38.03 -31.68
C ARG A 202 6.83 -38.95 -32.00
N ASN A 203 6.13 -39.45 -30.99
CA ASN A 203 4.97 -40.31 -31.20
C ASN A 203 3.85 -39.56 -31.93
N ARG A 204 3.60 -38.29 -31.57
CA ARG A 204 2.61 -37.45 -32.23
C ARG A 204 2.93 -37.24 -33.72
N GLN A 205 4.18 -36.95 -34.05
CA GLN A 205 4.63 -36.81 -35.45
C GLN A 205 4.51 -38.12 -36.24
N ALA A 206 4.81 -39.27 -35.60
CA ALA A 206 4.65 -40.58 -36.23
C ALA A 206 3.18 -40.93 -36.50
N PHE A 207 2.25 -40.57 -35.60
CA PHE A 207 0.81 -40.74 -35.82
C PHE A 207 0.29 -39.82 -36.94
N GLU A 208 0.74 -38.57 -36.99
CA GLU A 208 0.34 -37.62 -38.05
C GLU A 208 0.90 -38.03 -39.42
N ALA A 209 2.06 -38.70 -39.49
CA ALA A 209 2.66 -39.21 -40.73
C ALA A 209 2.02 -40.51 -41.28
N ILE A 210 1.30 -41.27 -40.45
CA ILE A 210 0.58 -42.50 -40.86
C ILE A 210 -0.86 -42.18 -41.30
N ALA A 211 -1.39 -41.01 -40.91
CA ALA A 211 -2.75 -40.57 -41.23
C ALA A 211 -2.88 -39.83 -42.59
N VAL A 212 -1.80 -39.79 -43.39
CA VAL A 212 -1.74 -39.25 -44.76
C VAL A 212 -1.52 -40.39 -45.74
#